data_AF-A0A6A5B0B1-F1
#
_entry.id   AF-A0A6A5B0B1-F1
#
_cell.length_a   1.000
_cell.length_b   1.000
_cell.length_c   1.000
_cell.angle_alpha   90.00
_cell.angle_beta   90.00
_cell.angle_gamma   90.00
#
_symmetry.space_group_name_H-M   'P 1'
#
loop_
_entity.id
_entity.type
_entity.pdbx_description
1 polymer ?
#
loop_
_entity_poly.entity_id
_entity_poly.type
_entity_poly.pdbx_seq_one_letter_code
_entity_poly.pdbx_strand_id
1 'polypeptide(L)'
;MESSHNQEQIQGILEGKSTMTEEHEVFYNDVMSEITKESTVRRGKVYFLEGEGGSGKTFISNILLAQVRSMNKIALAVASSGLAALNLIGGTTAHSRFCLPRSLHELSRCDVRKQSHLAELLRLTELIIWDECSMMHKYAVEAVDHMLQDLMDNALPFGGKVVIFSGDFKQMLPVILKGTPGLILEACLKNSYLWSNVAKFHLTVNMRLTNNNSESVREFAGLLKSIGHGTYPTCTELGADYIRLPDDLAIPYNSPDDLGSFLHSVYQDMNNLRINELRSYFGCRAILAPKHSVVADINTTLLERLTSDGEMTYLSADSVAEKRDSDADACEFPIEFLNSIDINNFPSHKLHLKVGCPIILLRNLCTSEGMCNGTRLIVLELKTRCIKAQIMNGSHKNKIVYIPRTTTIHDGEQNNYPFELRRRQFPVQVAFAMTIHKAQGQTISHVGVYLPEPVFSHGQLYVAMSRAQAKGNIKFLVANGQYEGLPGIYTKNVVYQEALE
;
A
#
# COMPACT_ATOMS: atom_id res chain seq x y z
N MET A 1 -6.98 -2.03 26.46
CA MET A 1 -6.03 -1.37 25.53
C MET A 1 -6.75 -0.49 24.51
N GLU A 2 -7.83 -0.94 23.87
CA GLU A 2 -8.64 -0.11 22.94
C GLU A 2 -9.58 0.91 23.64
N SER A 3 -9.48 1.03 24.96
CA SER A 3 -10.17 2.05 25.78
C SER A 3 -9.19 3.04 26.43
N SER A 4 -7.89 2.74 26.39
CA SER A 4 -6.83 3.57 26.96
C SER A 4 -6.12 4.31 25.83
N HIS A 5 -6.83 5.24 25.20
CA HIS A 5 -6.25 6.09 24.18
C HIS A 5 -5.62 7.33 24.82
N ASN A 6 -4.52 7.80 24.25
CA ASN A 6 -3.90 9.05 24.67
C ASN A 6 -4.87 10.21 24.38
N GLN A 7 -5.43 10.80 25.44
CA GLN A 7 -6.44 11.85 25.32
C GLN A 7 -5.89 13.11 24.64
N GLU A 8 -4.59 13.42 24.80
CA GLU A 8 -3.95 14.55 24.11
C GLU A 8 -3.90 14.30 22.60
N GLN A 9 -3.59 13.06 22.18
CA GLN A 9 -3.57 12.69 20.77
C GLN A 9 -4.97 12.76 20.14
N ILE A 10 -6.00 12.32 20.87
CA ILE A 10 -7.40 12.44 20.42
C ILE A 10 -7.76 13.92 20.24
N GLN A 11 -7.46 14.76 21.23
CA GLN A 11 -7.82 16.17 21.20
C GLN A 11 -7.16 16.92 20.04
N GLY A 12 -5.85 16.70 19.81
CA GLY A 12 -5.13 17.32 18.69
C GLY A 12 -5.67 16.93 17.31
N ILE A 13 -6.28 15.76 17.18
CA ILE A 13 -6.92 15.33 15.93
C ILE A 13 -8.31 15.96 15.77
N LEU A 14 -9.04 16.11 16.88
CA LEU A 14 -10.35 16.75 16.88
C LEU A 14 -10.29 18.25 16.58
N GLU A 15 -9.18 18.93 16.91
CA GLU A 15 -8.93 20.32 16.48
C GLU A 15 -8.94 20.46 14.95
N GLY A 16 -8.54 19.40 14.24
CA GLY A 16 -8.57 19.32 12.78
C GLY A 16 -9.95 19.51 12.18
N LYS A 17 -11.04 19.28 12.94
CA LYS A 17 -12.42 19.50 12.46
C LYS A 17 -12.65 20.89 11.86
N SER A 18 -11.95 21.91 12.37
CA SER A 18 -12.01 23.28 11.85
C SER A 18 -11.56 23.43 10.39
N THR A 19 -10.85 22.44 9.84
CA THR A 19 -10.34 22.45 8.46
C THR A 19 -11.10 21.51 7.54
N MET A 20 -12.23 20.95 8.00
CA MET A 20 -13.10 20.10 7.17
C MET A 20 -13.72 20.91 6.02
N THR A 21 -13.93 20.23 4.89
CA THR A 21 -14.74 20.78 3.78
C THR A 21 -16.20 20.47 4.03
N GLU A 22 -17.10 21.14 3.31
CA GLU A 22 -18.55 20.86 3.40
C GLU A 22 -18.88 19.38 3.11
N GLU A 23 -18.22 18.76 2.12
CA GLU A 23 -18.36 17.32 1.83
C GLU A 23 -17.98 16.44 3.03
N HIS A 24 -16.91 16.82 3.75
CA HIS A 24 -16.50 16.12 4.96
C HIS A 24 -17.50 16.30 6.10
N GLU A 25 -18.06 17.50 6.27
CA GLU A 25 -19.05 17.78 7.32
C GLU A 25 -20.34 17.02 7.10
N VAL A 26 -20.84 16.96 5.86
CA VAL A 26 -22.04 16.18 5.52
C VAL A 26 -21.83 14.69 5.83
N PHE A 27 -20.70 14.13 5.40
CA PHE A 27 -20.38 12.73 5.69
C PHE A 27 -20.22 12.47 7.19
N TYR A 28 -19.52 13.36 7.89
CA TYR A 28 -19.31 13.28 9.33
C TYR A 28 -20.64 13.28 10.09
N ASN A 29 -21.54 14.20 9.76
CA ASN A 29 -22.82 14.34 10.43
C ASN A 29 -23.71 13.12 10.20
N ASP A 30 -23.77 12.56 8.99
CA ASP A 30 -24.55 11.33 8.71
C ASP A 30 -24.00 10.14 9.53
N VAL A 31 -22.69 9.91 9.51
CA VAL A 31 -22.04 8.83 10.27
C VAL A 31 -22.28 9.01 11.78
N MET A 32 -22.04 10.21 12.31
CA MET A 32 -22.21 10.46 13.74
C MET A 32 -23.66 10.31 14.17
N SER A 33 -24.63 10.73 13.35
CA SER A 33 -26.04 10.54 13.63
C SER A 33 -26.38 9.06 13.81
N GLU A 34 -25.83 8.18 12.97
CA GLU A 34 -26.04 6.74 13.06
C GLU A 34 -25.39 6.12 14.31
N ILE A 35 -24.24 6.63 14.73
CA ILE A 35 -23.53 6.14 15.93
C ILE A 35 -24.20 6.61 17.23
N THR A 36 -24.86 7.77 17.21
CA THR A 36 -25.55 8.34 18.38
C THR A 36 -26.99 7.86 18.54
N LYS A 37 -27.58 7.21 17.53
CA LYS A 37 -28.90 6.58 17.66
C LYS A 37 -28.94 5.58 18.81
N GLU A 38 -30.09 5.51 19.48
CA GLU A 38 -30.32 4.50 20.51
C GLU A 38 -30.19 3.08 19.93
N SER A 39 -29.59 2.18 20.71
CA SER A 39 -29.27 0.81 20.29
C SER A 39 -30.50 0.00 19.86
N THR A 40 -31.69 0.33 20.38
CA THR A 40 -32.98 -0.31 20.06
C THR A 40 -33.49 0.03 18.66
N VAL A 41 -33.06 1.14 18.07
CA VAL A 41 -33.49 1.63 16.74
C VAL A 41 -32.37 1.45 15.69
N ARG A 42 -31.16 1.12 16.13
CA ARG A 42 -29.98 1.05 15.27
C ARG A 42 -30.04 -0.16 14.34
N ARG A 43 -30.07 0.10 13.04
CA ARG A 43 -30.03 -0.94 12.00
C ARG A 43 -28.62 -1.19 11.45
N GLY A 44 -27.63 -0.42 11.91
CA GLY A 44 -26.31 -0.41 11.28
C GLY A 44 -26.38 0.23 9.90
N LYS A 45 -25.22 0.66 9.40
CA LYS A 45 -25.12 1.27 8.08
C LYS A 45 -23.72 1.07 7.54
N VAL A 46 -23.65 0.73 6.25
CA VAL A 46 -22.39 0.53 5.54
C VAL A 46 -22.20 1.72 4.61
N TYR A 47 -21.02 2.33 4.70
CA TYR A 47 -20.63 3.49 3.91
C TYR A 47 -19.45 3.14 3.02
N PHE A 48 -19.41 3.73 1.83
CA PHE A 48 -18.21 3.80 1.01
C PHE A 48 -17.84 5.26 0.78
N LEU A 49 -16.68 5.66 1.30
CA LEU A 49 -16.09 6.97 1.11
C LEU A 49 -15.09 6.89 -0.04
N GLU A 50 -15.54 7.31 -1.22
CA GLU A 50 -14.72 7.43 -2.41
C GLU A 50 -14.07 8.81 -2.48
N GLY A 51 -12.86 8.88 -3.02
CA GLY A 51 -12.22 10.15 -3.30
C GLY A 51 -10.85 9.96 -3.88
N GLU A 52 -10.35 10.98 -4.57
CA GLU A 52 -9.03 10.92 -5.21
C GLU A 52 -7.88 11.07 -4.20
N GLY A 53 -6.64 10.91 -4.68
CA GLY A 53 -5.46 11.17 -3.89
C GLY A 53 -5.42 12.62 -3.38
N GLY A 54 -5.45 12.81 -2.06
CA GLY A 54 -5.42 14.14 -1.44
C GLY A 54 -6.78 14.74 -1.09
N SER A 55 -7.88 14.01 -1.33
CA SER A 55 -9.23 14.48 -0.97
C SER A 55 -9.55 14.50 0.53
N GLY A 56 -8.67 13.96 1.38
CA GLY A 56 -8.89 13.96 2.84
C GLY A 56 -9.52 12.70 3.42
N LYS A 57 -9.69 11.60 2.67
CA LYS A 57 -10.25 10.32 3.17
C LYS A 57 -9.68 9.88 4.52
N THR A 58 -8.37 9.69 4.61
CA THR A 58 -7.72 9.26 5.86
C THR A 58 -7.82 10.32 6.97
N PHE A 59 -7.89 11.60 6.61
CA PHE A 59 -8.08 12.69 7.57
C PHE A 59 -9.46 12.62 8.24
N ILE A 60 -10.54 12.48 7.46
CA ILE A 60 -11.88 12.34 8.03
C ILE A 60 -12.06 11.01 8.78
N SER A 61 -11.46 9.92 8.30
CA SER A 61 -11.42 8.64 9.02
C SER A 61 -10.80 8.80 10.41
N ASN A 62 -9.69 9.52 10.52
CA ASN A 62 -9.05 9.79 11.82
C ASN A 62 -9.90 10.66 12.75
N ILE A 63 -10.60 11.67 12.22
CA ILE A 63 -11.52 12.50 13.00
C ILE A 63 -12.68 11.66 13.56
N LEU A 64 -13.27 10.78 12.73
CA LEU A 64 -14.35 9.89 13.17
C LEU A 64 -13.88 8.90 14.24
N LEU A 65 -12.71 8.28 14.04
CA LEU A 65 -12.10 7.40 15.04
C LEU A 65 -11.88 8.14 16.37
N ALA A 66 -11.29 9.34 16.33
CA ALA A 66 -11.03 10.16 17.50
C ALA A 66 -12.33 10.54 18.22
N GLN A 67 -13.37 10.94 17.47
CA GLN A 67 -14.67 11.33 18.04
C GLN A 67 -15.36 10.18 18.76
N VAL A 68 -15.43 8.99 18.13
CA VAL A 68 -16.11 7.85 18.75
C VAL A 68 -15.38 7.41 20.02
N ARG A 69 -14.04 7.43 19.98
CA ARG A 69 -13.19 7.12 21.14
C ARG A 69 -13.32 8.14 22.26
N SER A 70 -13.50 9.44 21.94
CA SER A 70 -13.75 10.47 22.96
C SER A 70 -15.10 10.30 23.66
N MET A 71 -16.05 9.58 23.07
CA MET A 71 -17.31 9.18 23.69
C MET A 71 -17.19 7.89 24.52
N ASN A 72 -15.96 7.40 24.79
CA ASN A 72 -15.69 6.12 25.45
C ASN A 72 -16.31 4.90 24.73
N LYS A 73 -16.57 5.02 23.43
CA LYS A 73 -17.02 3.92 22.57
C LYS A 73 -15.84 3.29 21.84
N ILE A 74 -15.99 2.03 21.43
CA ILE A 74 -14.92 1.31 20.72
C ILE A 74 -15.04 1.55 19.21
N ALA A 75 -13.97 2.08 18.62
CA ALA A 75 -13.84 2.26 17.18
C ALA A 75 -12.59 1.52 16.66
N LEU A 76 -12.79 0.59 15.72
CA LEU A 76 -11.73 -0.19 15.11
C LEU A 76 -11.27 0.47 13.81
N ALA A 77 -9.96 0.65 13.71
CA ALA A 77 -9.29 1.14 12.52
C ALA A 77 -8.57 -0.04 11.85
N VAL A 78 -8.97 -0.37 10.63
CA VAL A 78 -8.32 -1.40 9.82
C VAL A 78 -7.95 -0.85 8.45
N ALA A 79 -6.96 -1.46 7.82
CA ALA A 79 -6.64 -1.18 6.43
C ALA A 79 -6.22 -2.45 5.68
N SER A 80 -6.27 -2.39 4.36
CA SER A 80 -5.86 -3.50 3.49
C SER A 80 -4.35 -3.78 3.52
N SER A 81 -3.53 -2.76 3.80
CA SER A 81 -2.07 -2.86 3.88
C SER A 81 -1.53 -2.34 5.21
N GLY A 82 -0.34 -2.82 5.61
CA GLY A 82 0.32 -2.38 6.85
C GLY A 82 0.68 -0.89 6.85
N LEU A 83 1.06 -0.35 5.69
CA LEU A 83 1.36 1.08 5.54
C LEU A 83 0.10 1.95 5.64
N ALA A 84 -1.00 1.53 5.03
CA ALA A 84 -2.27 2.26 5.15
C ALA A 84 -2.77 2.24 6.61
N ALA A 85 -2.58 1.12 7.32
CA ALA A 85 -2.95 1.00 8.72
C ALA A 85 -2.19 2.00 9.62
N LEU A 86 -0.92 2.30 9.33
CA LEU A 86 -0.13 3.29 10.09
C LEU A 86 -0.64 4.72 9.95
N ASN A 87 -1.43 5.02 8.90
CA ASN A 87 -2.03 6.33 8.71
C ASN A 87 -3.31 6.51 9.56
N LEU A 88 -3.86 5.42 10.12
CA LEU A 88 -5.01 5.45 11.00
C LEU A 88 -4.59 5.38 12.47
N ILE A 89 -5.26 6.13 13.34
CA ILE A 89 -4.99 6.10 14.78
C ILE A 89 -5.31 4.71 15.32
N GLY A 90 -4.31 4.00 15.85
CA GLY A 90 -4.46 2.63 16.33
C GLY A 90 -4.80 1.62 15.21
N GLY A 91 -4.48 1.95 13.96
CA GLY A 91 -4.77 1.11 12.81
C GLY A 91 -3.98 -0.19 12.81
N THR A 92 -4.64 -1.27 12.40
CA THR A 92 -4.00 -2.56 12.10
C THR A 92 -4.43 -3.08 10.75
N THR A 93 -3.80 -4.13 10.23
CA THR A 93 -4.28 -4.73 8.97
C THR A 93 -5.57 -5.50 9.22
N ALA A 94 -6.50 -5.49 8.25
CA ALA A 94 -7.73 -6.28 8.33
C ALA A 94 -7.43 -7.77 8.57
N HIS A 95 -6.40 -8.30 7.90
CA HIS A 95 -5.93 -9.68 8.09
C HIS A 95 -5.58 -9.99 9.54
N SER A 96 -4.81 -9.11 10.19
CA SER A 96 -4.44 -9.28 11.60
C SER A 96 -5.61 -9.06 12.56
N ARG A 97 -6.51 -8.11 12.27
CA ARG A 97 -7.58 -7.72 13.21
C ARG A 97 -8.71 -8.74 13.23
N PHE A 98 -9.06 -9.30 12.07
CA PHE A 98 -10.18 -10.21 11.92
C PHE A 98 -9.76 -11.67 11.73
N CYS A 99 -8.46 -11.99 11.84
CA CYS A 99 -7.94 -13.34 11.60
C CYS A 99 -8.37 -13.89 10.23
N LEU A 100 -8.25 -13.08 9.18
CA LEU A 100 -8.61 -13.51 7.82
C LEU A 100 -7.64 -14.59 7.33
N PRO A 101 -8.15 -15.60 6.60
CA PRO A 101 -7.30 -16.59 5.97
C PRO A 101 -6.46 -15.94 4.86
N ARG A 102 -5.26 -16.50 4.62
CA ARG A 102 -4.37 -16.00 3.55
C ARG A 102 -4.89 -16.32 2.15
N SER A 103 -5.57 -17.45 2.01
CA SER A 103 -6.24 -17.86 0.77
C SER A 103 -7.72 -17.55 0.90
N LEU A 104 -8.22 -16.69 0.01
CA LEU A 104 -9.59 -16.20 0.01
C LEU A 104 -10.38 -16.87 -1.12
N HIS A 105 -11.57 -17.34 -0.78
CA HIS A 105 -12.54 -18.00 -1.64
C HIS A 105 -13.94 -17.83 -1.03
N GLU A 106 -14.99 -18.20 -1.75
CA GLU A 106 -16.39 -17.98 -1.35
C GLU A 106 -16.74 -18.51 0.06
N LEU A 107 -16.17 -19.67 0.42
CA LEU A 107 -16.39 -20.31 1.73
C LEU A 107 -15.42 -19.84 2.82
N SER A 108 -14.61 -18.82 2.54
CA SER A 108 -13.67 -18.28 3.53
C SER A 108 -14.39 -17.80 4.78
N ARG A 109 -13.77 -18.04 5.93
CA ARG A 109 -14.26 -17.65 7.26
C ARG A 109 -13.12 -17.10 8.09
N CYS A 110 -13.43 -16.12 8.92
CA CYS A 110 -12.51 -15.58 9.92
C CYS A 110 -12.35 -16.58 11.07
N ASP A 111 -11.11 -16.85 11.50
CA ASP A 111 -10.85 -17.73 12.64
C ASP A 111 -10.99 -16.95 13.98
N VAL A 112 -12.24 -16.62 14.33
CA VAL A 112 -12.57 -15.92 15.57
C VAL A 112 -13.58 -16.72 16.38
N ARG A 113 -13.13 -17.31 17.49
CA ARG A 113 -14.00 -18.07 18.39
C ARG A 113 -14.94 -17.13 19.17
N LYS A 114 -16.22 -17.51 19.32
CA LYS A 114 -17.26 -16.70 20.00
C LYS A 114 -16.91 -16.29 21.44
N GLN A 115 -16.11 -17.09 22.14
CA GLN A 115 -15.68 -16.88 23.53
C GLN A 115 -14.33 -16.16 23.65
N SER A 116 -13.70 -15.78 22.54
CA SER A 116 -12.42 -15.08 22.55
C SER A 116 -12.58 -13.63 23.02
N HIS A 117 -11.52 -13.05 23.60
CA HIS A 117 -11.50 -11.62 23.91
C HIS A 117 -11.65 -10.73 22.67
N LEU A 118 -11.18 -11.20 21.50
CA LEU A 118 -11.42 -10.51 20.24
C LEU A 118 -12.91 -10.48 19.89
N ALA A 119 -13.65 -11.59 20.09
CA ALA A 119 -15.10 -11.60 19.87
C ALA A 119 -15.83 -10.64 20.81
N GLU A 120 -15.43 -10.55 22.07
CA GLU A 120 -15.95 -9.56 23.02
C GLU A 120 -15.70 -8.13 22.53
N LEU A 121 -14.47 -7.83 22.11
CA LEU A 121 -14.11 -6.53 21.52
C LEU A 121 -14.98 -6.19 20.31
N LEU A 122 -15.17 -7.15 19.39
CA LEU A 122 -15.99 -6.96 18.18
C LEU A 122 -17.47 -6.71 18.53
N ARG A 123 -17.99 -7.37 19.57
CA ARG A 123 -19.37 -7.12 20.05
C ARG A 123 -19.54 -5.71 20.59
N LEU A 124 -18.56 -5.22 21.32
CA LEU A 124 -18.56 -3.86 21.89
C LEU A 124 -18.19 -2.77 20.88
N THR A 125 -17.67 -3.14 19.71
CA THR A 125 -17.30 -2.19 18.65
C THR A 125 -18.52 -1.50 18.09
N GLU A 126 -18.45 -0.18 17.95
CA GLU A 126 -19.54 0.64 17.42
C GLU A 126 -19.26 1.14 16.00
N LEU A 127 -17.98 1.33 15.67
CA LEU A 127 -17.53 1.82 14.37
C LEU A 127 -16.36 0.97 13.89
N ILE A 128 -16.41 0.55 12.63
CA ILE A 128 -15.28 -0.07 11.92
C ILE A 128 -14.95 0.81 10.72
N ILE A 129 -13.72 1.32 10.64
CA ILE A 129 -13.21 2.00 9.45
C ILE A 129 -12.21 1.10 8.77
N TRP A 130 -12.37 0.88 7.47
CA TRP A 130 -11.52 0.06 6.62
C TRP A 130 -10.96 0.87 5.45
N ASP A 131 -9.69 1.28 5.56
CA ASP A 131 -9.00 2.09 4.55
C ASP A 131 -8.31 1.26 3.46
N GLU A 132 -8.16 1.87 2.28
CA GLU A 132 -7.66 1.25 1.04
C GLU A 132 -8.38 -0.06 0.67
N CYS A 133 -9.72 -0.08 0.81
CA CYS A 133 -10.52 -1.28 0.59
C CYS A 133 -10.61 -1.69 -0.90
N SER A 134 -10.32 -0.81 -1.85
CA SER A 134 -10.38 -1.12 -3.29
C SER A 134 -9.41 -2.23 -3.73
N MET A 135 -8.30 -2.42 -3.01
CA MET A 135 -7.35 -3.51 -3.25
C MET A 135 -7.76 -4.85 -2.63
N MET A 136 -8.79 -4.87 -1.78
CA MET A 136 -9.18 -6.05 -1.03
C MET A 136 -10.11 -6.94 -1.86
N HIS A 137 -9.85 -8.24 -1.85
CA HIS A 137 -10.74 -9.20 -2.48
C HIS A 137 -12.09 -9.22 -1.74
N LYS A 138 -13.22 -9.24 -2.46
CA LYS A 138 -14.57 -9.25 -1.88
C LYS A 138 -14.79 -10.31 -0.80
N TYR A 139 -14.26 -11.52 -1.00
CA TYR A 139 -14.37 -12.62 -0.04
C TYR A 139 -13.76 -12.33 1.34
N ALA A 140 -12.77 -11.42 1.44
CA ALA A 140 -12.31 -10.97 2.76
C ALA A 140 -13.37 -10.14 3.48
N VAL A 141 -14.06 -9.26 2.75
CA VAL A 141 -15.10 -8.40 3.32
C VAL A 141 -16.34 -9.23 3.68
N GLU A 142 -16.73 -10.16 2.82
CA GLU A 142 -17.85 -11.08 3.05
C GLU A 142 -17.58 -12.05 4.20
N ALA A 143 -16.33 -12.53 4.35
CA ALA A 143 -15.96 -13.35 5.51
C ALA A 143 -16.09 -12.57 6.83
N VAL A 144 -15.76 -11.28 6.84
CA VAL A 144 -15.94 -10.40 8.02
C VAL A 144 -17.43 -10.13 8.28
N ASP A 145 -18.22 -9.94 7.24
CA ASP A 145 -19.67 -9.78 7.34
C ASP A 145 -20.31 -10.99 8.02
N HIS A 146 -20.08 -12.19 7.49
CA HIS A 146 -20.60 -13.44 8.06
C HIS A 146 -20.14 -13.63 9.52
N MET A 147 -18.85 -13.37 9.80
CA MET A 147 -18.32 -13.45 11.16
C MET A 147 -19.04 -12.51 12.12
N LEU A 148 -19.30 -11.25 11.72
CA LEU A 148 -19.97 -10.29 12.58
C LEU A 148 -21.46 -10.60 12.75
N GLN A 149 -22.14 -11.10 11.70
CA GLN A 149 -23.51 -11.59 11.82
C GLN A 149 -23.61 -12.72 12.85
N ASP A 150 -22.70 -13.70 12.79
CA ASP A 150 -22.64 -14.84 13.72
C ASP A 150 -22.28 -14.44 15.16
N LEU A 151 -21.44 -13.42 15.33
CA LEU A 151 -21.01 -12.92 16.64
C LEU A 151 -22.08 -12.08 17.33
N MET A 152 -22.85 -11.32 16.54
CA MET A 152 -23.90 -10.42 16.99
C MET A 152 -25.28 -11.08 17.05
N ASP A 153 -25.44 -12.28 16.48
CA ASP A 153 -26.73 -12.95 16.28
C ASP A 153 -27.73 -12.04 15.54
N ASN A 154 -27.24 -11.39 14.49
CA ASN A 154 -27.97 -10.38 13.73
C ASN A 154 -27.66 -10.52 12.24
N ALA A 155 -28.68 -10.82 11.43
CA ALA A 155 -28.55 -11.03 9.98
C ALA A 155 -28.37 -9.73 9.17
N LEU A 156 -28.39 -8.56 9.81
CA LEU A 156 -28.08 -7.30 9.13
C LEU A 156 -26.60 -7.27 8.72
N PRO A 157 -26.24 -6.53 7.66
CA PRO A 157 -24.85 -6.35 7.26
C PRO A 157 -23.94 -6.00 8.44
N PHE A 158 -22.84 -6.72 8.54
CA PHE A 158 -21.83 -6.68 9.60
C PHE A 158 -22.41 -6.79 11.00
N GLY A 159 -23.49 -7.56 11.18
CA GLY A 159 -24.16 -7.72 12.48
C GLY A 159 -24.80 -6.43 13.01
N GLY A 160 -25.17 -5.50 12.11
CA GLY A 160 -25.76 -4.20 12.46
C GLY A 160 -24.74 -3.15 12.93
N LYS A 161 -23.45 -3.37 12.66
CA LYS A 161 -22.40 -2.38 12.96
C LYS A 161 -22.39 -1.23 11.94
N VAL A 162 -21.79 -0.11 12.33
CA VAL A 162 -21.48 0.97 11.38
C VAL A 162 -20.11 0.69 10.78
N VAL A 163 -20.07 0.49 9.46
CA VAL A 163 -18.84 0.16 8.73
C VAL A 163 -18.60 1.21 7.67
N ILE A 164 -17.37 1.72 7.61
CA ILE A 164 -16.94 2.70 6.62
C ILE A 164 -15.79 2.10 5.83
N PHE A 165 -16.02 1.83 4.56
CA PHE A 165 -14.96 1.55 3.60
C PHE A 165 -14.44 2.87 3.03
N SER A 166 -13.14 3.01 2.88
CA SER A 166 -12.54 4.08 2.09
C SER A 166 -11.61 3.51 1.03
N GLY A 167 -11.60 4.17 -0.14
CA GLY A 167 -10.80 3.71 -1.27
C GLY A 167 -10.95 4.60 -2.48
N ASP A 168 -10.30 4.19 -3.56
CA ASP A 168 -10.35 4.82 -4.86
C ASP A 168 -10.25 3.70 -5.90
N PHE A 169 -11.33 3.47 -6.66
CA PHE A 169 -11.37 2.40 -7.66
C PHE A 169 -10.59 2.74 -8.93
N LYS A 170 -10.10 3.99 -9.09
CA LYS A 170 -9.14 4.36 -10.12
C LYS A 170 -7.73 3.84 -9.81
N GLN A 171 -7.48 3.45 -8.55
CA GLN A 171 -6.23 2.83 -8.15
C GLN A 171 -6.25 1.32 -8.45
N MET A 172 -5.16 0.63 -8.13
CA MET A 172 -5.06 -0.79 -8.43
C MET A 172 -6.10 -1.61 -7.66
N LEU A 173 -6.66 -2.58 -8.36
CA LEU A 173 -7.68 -3.53 -7.90
C LEU A 173 -7.03 -4.75 -7.21
N PRO A 174 -7.82 -5.72 -6.68
CA PRO A 174 -7.28 -6.93 -6.08
C PRO A 174 -6.39 -7.71 -7.05
N VAL A 175 -5.24 -8.18 -6.55
CA VAL A 175 -4.27 -8.92 -7.38
C VAL A 175 -4.70 -10.39 -7.47
N ILE A 176 -5.09 -10.83 -8.66
CA ILE A 176 -5.39 -12.24 -8.96
C ILE A 176 -4.26 -12.82 -9.82
N LEU A 177 -3.55 -13.81 -9.28
CA LEU A 177 -2.44 -14.46 -9.98
C LEU A 177 -2.95 -15.12 -11.26
N LYS A 178 -2.36 -14.76 -12.41
CA LYS A 178 -2.78 -15.24 -13.74
C LYS A 178 -4.25 -14.97 -14.09
N GLY A 179 -4.90 -14.04 -13.36
CA GLY A 179 -6.29 -13.68 -13.58
C GLY A 179 -6.47 -12.83 -14.84
N THR A 180 -7.56 -13.07 -15.56
CA THR A 180 -8.03 -12.18 -16.64
C THR A 180 -8.65 -10.91 -16.03
N PRO A 181 -8.81 -9.83 -16.83
CA PRO A 181 -9.52 -8.64 -16.36
C PRO A 181 -10.90 -8.94 -15.75
N GLY A 182 -11.65 -9.88 -16.33
CA GLY A 182 -12.96 -10.32 -15.80
C GLY A 182 -12.87 -10.93 -14.40
N LEU A 183 -11.87 -11.79 -14.14
CA LEU A 183 -11.65 -12.36 -12.80
C LEU A 183 -11.24 -11.30 -11.77
N ILE A 184 -10.45 -10.30 -12.18
CA ILE A 184 -10.07 -9.18 -11.31
C ILE A 184 -11.31 -8.36 -10.95
N LEU A 185 -12.16 -8.04 -11.93
CA LEU A 185 -13.42 -7.35 -11.70
C LEU A 185 -14.33 -8.15 -10.77
N GLU A 186 -14.51 -9.45 -11.01
CA GLU A 186 -15.32 -10.33 -10.16
C GLU A 186 -14.83 -10.34 -8.70
N ALA A 187 -13.53 -10.23 -8.47
CA ALA A 187 -12.94 -10.16 -7.14
C ALA A 187 -13.12 -8.80 -6.44
N CYS A 188 -13.49 -7.74 -7.16
CA CYS A 188 -13.67 -6.40 -6.60
C CYS A 188 -14.86 -6.32 -5.64
N LEU A 189 -14.75 -5.43 -4.64
CA LEU A 189 -15.82 -5.17 -3.67
C LEU A 189 -17.17 -4.79 -4.33
N LYS A 190 -17.13 -4.11 -5.48
CA LYS A 190 -18.35 -3.74 -6.23
C LYS A 190 -19.20 -4.94 -6.66
N ASN A 191 -18.59 -6.10 -6.83
CA ASN A 191 -19.25 -7.36 -7.18
C ASN A 191 -19.59 -8.23 -5.97
N SER A 192 -19.58 -7.66 -4.77
CA SER A 192 -20.08 -8.30 -3.55
C SER A 192 -21.59 -8.09 -3.42
N TYR A 193 -22.29 -9.04 -2.81
CA TYR A 193 -23.71 -8.87 -2.45
C TYR A 193 -23.93 -7.67 -1.51
N LEU A 194 -22.91 -7.31 -0.72
CA LEU A 194 -22.94 -6.19 0.20
C LEU A 194 -23.05 -4.84 -0.50
N TRP A 195 -22.49 -4.72 -1.72
CA TRP A 195 -22.35 -3.43 -2.42
C TRP A 195 -23.68 -2.72 -2.66
N SER A 196 -24.75 -3.49 -2.89
CA SER A 196 -26.11 -2.97 -3.10
C SER A 196 -26.65 -2.16 -1.92
N ASN A 197 -26.20 -2.45 -0.69
CA ASN A 197 -26.66 -1.82 0.54
C ASN A 197 -25.70 -0.74 1.07
N VAL A 198 -24.70 -0.34 0.27
CA VAL A 198 -23.67 0.63 0.69
C VAL A 198 -24.08 2.05 0.32
N ALA A 199 -24.07 2.94 1.32
CA ALA A 199 -24.23 4.37 1.12
C ALA A 199 -22.93 5.00 0.59
N LYS A 200 -22.97 5.51 -0.64
CA LYS A 200 -21.79 6.04 -1.34
C LYS A 200 -21.64 7.55 -1.12
N PHE A 201 -20.44 7.97 -0.70
CA PHE A 201 -20.05 9.36 -0.54
C PHE A 201 -18.82 9.63 -1.40
N HIS A 202 -18.79 10.77 -2.09
CA HIS A 202 -17.70 11.13 -2.99
C HIS A 202 -17.06 12.44 -2.50
N LEU A 203 -15.77 12.40 -2.22
CA LEU A 203 -14.96 13.58 -1.94
C LEU A 203 -14.32 14.06 -3.23
N THR A 204 -14.78 15.21 -3.73
CA THR A 204 -14.31 15.79 -4.98
C THR A 204 -13.29 16.90 -4.76
N VAL A 205 -13.28 17.50 -3.57
CA VAL A 205 -12.36 18.59 -3.22
C VAL A 205 -11.00 18.04 -2.79
N ASN A 206 -9.95 18.38 -3.54
CA ASN A 206 -8.58 18.02 -3.17
C ASN A 206 -7.98 19.01 -2.17
N MET A 207 -7.96 18.63 -0.89
CA MET A 207 -7.42 19.46 0.20
C MET A 207 -5.92 19.76 0.09
N ARG A 208 -5.15 19.00 -0.70
CA ARG A 208 -3.71 19.29 -0.90
C ARG A 208 -3.49 20.48 -1.83
N LEU A 209 -4.48 20.82 -2.65
CA LEU A 209 -4.38 21.87 -3.68
C LEU A 209 -5.02 23.18 -3.23
N THR A 210 -5.91 23.15 -2.24
CA THR A 210 -6.63 24.35 -1.75
C THR A 210 -5.71 25.44 -1.21
N ASN A 211 -4.52 25.08 -0.71
CA ASN A 211 -3.53 26.06 -0.23
C ASN A 211 -2.52 26.50 -1.33
N ASN A 212 -2.42 25.79 -2.45
CA ASN A 212 -1.48 26.06 -3.54
C ASN A 212 -2.25 26.34 -4.84
N ASN A 213 -2.75 27.57 -4.96
CA ASN A 213 -3.58 28.03 -6.08
C ASN A 213 -2.86 28.21 -7.43
N SER A 214 -1.63 27.70 -7.59
CA SER A 214 -0.88 27.86 -8.84
C SER A 214 -1.54 27.06 -9.97
N GLU A 215 -1.64 27.68 -11.15
CA GLU A 215 -2.26 27.11 -12.35
C GLU A 215 -1.71 25.71 -12.71
N SER A 216 -0.39 25.54 -12.60
CA SER A 216 0.33 24.27 -12.81
C SER A 216 -0.17 23.09 -11.95
N VAL A 217 -0.66 23.37 -10.74
CA VAL A 217 -1.16 22.35 -9.81
C VAL A 217 -2.57 21.91 -10.21
N ARG A 218 -3.39 22.84 -10.72
CA ARG A 218 -4.74 22.52 -11.25
C ARG A 218 -4.65 21.74 -12.55
N GLU A 219 -3.74 22.12 -13.45
CA GLU A 219 -3.47 21.38 -14.68
C GLU A 219 -3.05 19.94 -14.39
N PHE A 220 -2.13 19.76 -13.43
CA PHE A 220 -1.69 18.42 -13.03
C PHE A 220 -2.83 17.60 -12.40
N ALA A 221 -3.68 18.23 -11.59
CA ALA A 221 -4.86 17.57 -11.04
C ALA A 221 -5.87 17.16 -12.14
N GLY A 222 -6.10 18.02 -13.13
CA GLY A 222 -6.91 17.69 -14.30
C GLY A 222 -6.34 16.53 -15.11
N LEU A 223 -5.01 16.51 -15.30
CA LEU A 223 -4.30 15.41 -15.95
C LEU A 223 -4.50 14.11 -15.16
N LEU A 224 -4.26 14.10 -13.85
CA LEU A 224 -4.48 12.93 -12.99
C LEU A 224 -5.92 12.42 -13.08
N LYS A 225 -6.90 13.34 -13.05
CA LYS A 225 -8.32 13.00 -13.18
C LYS A 225 -8.59 12.30 -14.51
N SER A 226 -8.13 12.86 -15.62
CA SER A 226 -8.35 12.29 -16.96
C SER A 226 -7.68 10.92 -17.15
N ILE A 227 -6.47 10.74 -16.61
CA ILE A 227 -5.76 9.44 -16.65
C ILE A 227 -6.49 8.42 -15.80
N GLY A 228 -6.92 8.77 -14.59
CA GLY A 228 -7.64 7.87 -13.69
C GLY A 228 -9.01 7.43 -14.22
N HIS A 229 -9.74 8.30 -14.94
CA HIS A 229 -11.01 7.93 -15.58
C HIS A 229 -10.83 7.26 -16.96
N GLY A 230 -9.61 7.19 -17.47
CA GLY A 230 -9.35 6.68 -18.83
C GLY A 230 -9.93 7.58 -19.94
N THR A 231 -10.15 8.86 -19.67
CA THR A 231 -10.68 9.85 -20.64
C THR A 231 -9.59 10.70 -21.28
N TYR A 232 -8.33 10.50 -20.88
CA TYR A 232 -7.19 11.19 -21.48
C TYR A 232 -7.02 10.78 -22.96
N PRO A 233 -6.67 11.72 -23.87
CA PRO A 233 -6.56 11.42 -25.30
C PRO A 233 -5.61 10.25 -25.59
N THR A 234 -6.10 9.30 -26.38
CA THR A 234 -5.38 8.09 -26.75
C THR A 234 -4.86 8.17 -28.18
N CYS A 235 -3.81 7.40 -28.47
CA CYS A 235 -3.23 7.28 -29.80
C CYS A 235 -3.85 6.07 -30.51
N THR A 236 -4.81 6.32 -31.40
CA THR A 236 -5.52 5.27 -32.14
C THR A 236 -4.60 4.38 -32.98
N GLU A 237 -3.45 4.90 -33.42
CA GLU A 237 -2.46 4.15 -34.22
C GLU A 237 -1.73 3.07 -33.41
N LEU A 238 -1.47 3.33 -32.12
CA LEU A 238 -0.78 2.39 -31.22
C LEU A 238 -1.76 1.48 -30.46
N GLY A 239 -3.00 1.93 -30.30
CA GLY A 239 -4.09 1.19 -29.66
C GLY A 239 -4.85 2.03 -28.64
N ALA A 240 -6.05 1.57 -28.27
CA ALA A 240 -6.97 2.32 -27.42
C ALA A 240 -6.43 2.67 -26.02
N ASP A 241 -5.41 1.95 -25.55
CA ASP A 241 -4.83 2.17 -24.21
C ASP A 241 -3.55 3.04 -24.24
N TYR A 242 -3.05 3.42 -25.42
CA TYR A 242 -1.80 4.19 -25.50
C TYR A 242 -2.07 5.67 -25.38
N ILE A 243 -1.33 6.34 -24.49
CA ILE A 243 -1.39 7.78 -24.29
C ILE A 243 -0.03 8.42 -24.55
N ARG A 244 -0.04 9.66 -25.03
CA ARG A 244 1.17 10.50 -25.11
C ARG A 244 1.42 11.15 -23.76
N LEU A 245 2.60 10.95 -23.18
CA LEU A 245 3.01 11.68 -21.98
C LEU A 245 3.32 13.14 -22.34
N PRO A 246 3.01 14.10 -21.45
CA PRO A 246 3.46 15.49 -21.61
C PRO A 246 4.98 15.57 -21.75
N ASP A 247 5.46 16.36 -22.71
CA ASP A 247 6.89 16.44 -23.04
C ASP A 247 7.74 16.95 -21.87
N ASP A 248 7.15 17.70 -20.93
CA ASP A 248 7.84 18.19 -19.73
C ASP A 248 7.96 17.13 -18.62
N LEU A 249 7.16 16.07 -18.68
CA LEU A 249 7.21 14.95 -17.74
C LEU A 249 8.12 13.82 -18.21
N ALA A 250 8.26 13.64 -19.52
CA ALA A 250 8.94 12.48 -20.10
C ALA A 250 10.35 12.82 -20.61
N ILE A 251 11.32 11.99 -20.24
CA ILE A 251 12.69 12.05 -20.71
C ILE A 251 12.81 11.04 -21.87
N PRO A 252 13.29 11.47 -23.06
CA PRO A 252 13.50 10.57 -24.18
C PRO A 252 14.59 9.54 -23.83
N TYR A 253 14.38 8.31 -24.28
CA TYR A 253 15.34 7.21 -24.12
C TYR A 253 15.98 6.92 -25.48
N ASN A 254 17.16 7.49 -25.71
CA ASN A 254 17.96 7.33 -26.93
C ASN A 254 19.16 6.40 -26.70
N SER A 255 19.69 6.32 -25.48
CA SER A 255 20.84 5.49 -25.12
C SER A 255 20.74 4.91 -23.70
N PRO A 256 21.50 3.85 -23.36
CA PRO A 256 21.60 3.35 -21.98
C PRO A 256 22.09 4.40 -20.97
N ASP A 257 22.83 5.41 -21.42
CA ASP A 257 23.30 6.50 -20.55
C ASP A 257 22.14 7.37 -20.03
N ASP A 258 20.99 7.37 -20.72
CA ASP A 258 19.78 8.09 -20.29
C ASP A 258 19.22 7.53 -18.99
N LEU A 259 19.42 6.24 -18.71
CA LEU A 259 19.10 5.67 -17.39
C LEU A 259 19.99 6.32 -16.33
N GLY A 260 21.29 6.48 -16.58
CA GLY A 260 22.20 7.18 -15.69
C GLY A 260 21.76 8.63 -15.41
N SER A 261 21.43 9.36 -16.47
CA SER A 261 20.91 10.74 -16.40
C SER A 261 19.59 10.84 -15.65
N PHE A 262 18.66 9.89 -15.87
CA PHE A 262 17.40 9.80 -15.14
C PHE A 262 17.61 9.54 -13.64
N LEU A 263 18.46 8.57 -13.30
CA LEU A 263 18.81 8.29 -11.91
C LEU A 263 19.41 9.52 -11.24
N HIS A 264 20.27 10.27 -11.94
CA HIS A 264 20.81 11.53 -11.45
C HIS A 264 19.76 12.64 -11.35
N SER A 265 18.76 12.69 -12.23
CA SER A 265 17.66 13.67 -12.12
C SER A 265 16.83 13.49 -10.85
N VAL A 266 16.64 12.23 -10.41
CA VAL A 266 15.84 11.89 -9.21
C VAL A 266 16.68 11.99 -7.93
N TYR A 267 17.88 11.45 -7.96
CA TYR A 267 18.75 11.30 -6.79
C TYR A 267 19.95 12.24 -6.74
N GLN A 268 20.16 13.09 -7.74
CA GLN A 268 21.19 14.13 -7.80
C GLN A 268 22.55 13.60 -7.32
N ASP A 269 23.26 14.37 -6.49
CA ASP A 269 24.49 13.91 -5.83
C ASP A 269 24.19 13.46 -4.40
N MET A 270 24.00 12.14 -4.23
CA MET A 270 23.75 11.52 -2.93
C MET A 270 24.99 11.49 -2.04
N ASN A 271 26.20 11.61 -2.61
CA ASN A 271 27.44 11.35 -1.89
C ASN A 271 27.94 12.53 -1.05
N ASN A 272 27.43 13.74 -1.31
CA ASN A 272 27.80 14.94 -0.56
C ASN A 272 26.96 15.16 0.71
N LEU A 273 25.99 14.29 0.99
CA LEU A 273 25.04 14.44 2.08
C LEU A 273 25.46 13.64 3.32
N ARG A 274 25.32 14.25 4.50
CA ARG A 274 25.51 13.53 5.78
C ARG A 274 24.35 12.55 6.02
N ILE A 275 24.56 11.52 6.84
CA ILE A 275 23.53 10.52 7.18
C ILE A 275 22.20 11.16 7.65
N ASN A 276 22.27 12.23 8.44
CA ASN A 276 21.06 12.94 8.91
C ASN A 276 20.30 13.62 7.77
N GLU A 277 20.99 14.07 6.73
CA GLU A 277 20.41 14.71 5.54
C GLU A 277 19.88 13.66 4.58
N LEU A 278 20.61 12.55 4.39
CA LEU A 278 20.21 11.39 3.59
C LEU A 278 18.83 10.86 4.00
N ARG A 279 18.50 10.94 5.28
CA ARG A 279 17.19 10.53 5.78
C ARG A 279 16.04 11.35 5.21
N SER A 280 16.10 12.67 5.34
CA SER A 280 15.08 13.55 4.77
C SER A 280 15.08 13.47 3.25
N TYR A 281 16.27 13.28 2.68
CA TYR A 281 16.49 13.14 1.25
C TYR A 281 15.77 11.92 0.65
N PHE A 282 16.03 10.72 1.18
CA PHE A 282 15.42 9.46 0.73
C PHE A 282 13.98 9.29 1.19
N GLY A 283 13.58 9.88 2.32
CA GLY A 283 12.19 9.85 2.77
C GLY A 283 11.22 10.46 1.76
N CYS A 284 11.66 11.51 1.05
CA CYS A 284 10.87 12.25 0.07
C CYS A 284 11.09 11.80 -1.39
N ARG A 285 12.01 10.87 -1.66
CA ARG A 285 12.39 10.43 -3.02
C ARG A 285 12.24 8.91 -3.20
N ALA A 286 11.69 8.50 -4.33
CA ALA A 286 11.68 7.10 -4.74
C ALA A 286 11.61 6.96 -6.26
N ILE A 287 12.14 5.85 -6.77
CA ILE A 287 11.89 5.42 -8.14
C ILE A 287 10.81 4.35 -8.13
N LEU A 288 9.86 4.45 -9.05
CA LEU A 288 8.77 3.52 -9.23
C LEU A 288 8.93 2.78 -10.55
N ALA A 289 8.74 1.46 -10.51
CA ALA A 289 8.73 0.63 -11.71
C ALA A 289 7.60 -0.42 -11.62
N PRO A 290 7.14 -0.98 -12.75
CA PRO A 290 6.00 -1.91 -12.74
C PRO A 290 6.38 -3.31 -12.21
N LYS A 291 7.59 -3.80 -12.49
CA LYS A 291 8.05 -5.17 -12.18
C LYS A 291 9.12 -5.20 -11.08
N HIS A 292 9.18 -6.31 -10.34
CA HIS A 292 10.17 -6.53 -9.29
C HIS A 292 11.61 -6.65 -9.80
N SER A 293 11.84 -7.29 -10.95
CA SER A 293 13.18 -7.44 -11.56
C SER A 293 13.82 -6.08 -11.83
N VAL A 294 13.09 -5.19 -12.49
CA VAL A 294 13.52 -3.82 -12.79
C VAL A 294 13.87 -3.04 -11.53
N VAL A 295 13.10 -3.23 -10.46
CA VAL A 295 13.36 -2.60 -9.16
C VAL A 295 14.65 -3.14 -8.53
N ALA A 296 14.91 -4.44 -8.65
CA ALA A 296 16.13 -5.06 -8.13
C ALA A 296 17.38 -4.52 -8.86
N ASP A 297 17.31 -4.38 -10.18
CA ASP A 297 18.41 -3.85 -10.99
C ASP A 297 18.75 -2.42 -10.59
N ILE A 298 17.73 -1.53 -10.53
CA ILE A 298 17.94 -0.12 -10.12
C ILE A 298 18.49 -0.02 -8.70
N ASN A 299 17.95 -0.80 -7.77
CA ASN A 299 18.43 -0.80 -6.39
C ASN A 299 19.89 -1.25 -6.31
N THR A 300 20.29 -2.26 -7.08
CA THR A 300 21.68 -2.74 -7.15
C THR A 300 22.60 -1.65 -7.69
N THR A 301 22.25 -1.04 -8.84
CA THR A 301 23.03 0.04 -9.45
C THR A 301 23.18 1.24 -8.51
N LEU A 302 22.12 1.66 -7.82
CA LEU A 302 22.17 2.79 -6.89
C LEU A 302 22.93 2.47 -5.60
N LEU A 303 22.85 1.22 -5.12
CA LEU A 303 23.63 0.78 -3.97
C LEU A 303 25.13 0.77 -4.29
N GLU A 304 25.53 0.34 -5.49
CA GLU A 304 26.92 0.37 -5.93
C GLU A 304 27.47 1.81 -6.01
N ARG A 305 26.66 2.75 -6.53
CA ARG A 305 27.02 4.18 -6.62
C ARG A 305 27.09 4.90 -5.26
N LEU A 306 26.45 4.38 -4.23
CA LEU A 306 26.46 4.98 -2.89
C LEU A 306 27.83 4.78 -2.23
N THR A 307 28.47 5.89 -1.88
CA THR A 307 29.67 5.89 -1.04
C THR A 307 29.24 5.71 0.42
N SER A 308 29.86 4.79 1.16
CA SER A 308 29.49 4.49 2.54
C SER A 308 30.68 4.14 3.41
N ASP A 309 30.63 4.51 4.68
CA ASP A 309 31.66 4.20 5.68
C ASP A 309 31.71 2.72 6.09
N GLY A 310 30.72 1.91 5.67
CA GLY A 310 30.68 0.49 5.95
C GLY A 310 29.64 -0.25 5.11
N GLU A 311 29.99 -1.47 4.72
CA GLU A 311 29.13 -2.38 3.98
C GLU A 311 29.16 -3.78 4.60
N MET A 312 28.07 -4.53 4.45
CA MET A 312 27.99 -5.89 4.94
C MET A 312 27.11 -6.72 4.01
N THR A 313 27.56 -7.94 3.73
CA THR A 313 26.77 -8.94 2.99
C THR A 313 26.30 -10.02 3.95
N TYR A 314 24.99 -10.23 3.99
CA TYR A 314 24.35 -11.23 4.81
C TYR A 314 23.85 -12.39 3.95
N LEU A 315 24.32 -13.60 4.24
CA LEU A 315 23.79 -14.83 3.65
C LEU A 315 22.63 -15.37 4.49
N SER A 316 21.62 -15.91 3.82
CA SER A 316 20.49 -16.57 4.48
C SER A 316 20.84 -18.00 4.90
N ALA A 317 20.02 -18.56 5.79
CA ALA A 317 20.01 -19.98 6.07
C ALA A 317 18.67 -20.57 5.60
N ASP A 318 18.74 -21.48 4.63
CA ASP A 318 17.59 -22.03 3.92
C ASP A 318 17.37 -23.49 4.31
N SER A 319 16.12 -23.88 4.48
CA SER A 319 15.72 -25.26 4.73
C SER A 319 14.33 -25.54 4.18
N VAL A 320 13.99 -26.82 4.01
CA VAL A 320 12.65 -27.27 3.63
C VAL A 320 11.85 -27.63 4.88
N ALA A 321 10.55 -27.32 4.90
CA ALA A 321 9.68 -27.82 5.97
C ALA A 321 9.40 -29.32 5.78
N GLU A 322 9.59 -30.11 6.85
CA GLU A 322 9.12 -31.50 6.88
C GLU A 322 7.59 -31.53 6.84
N LYS A 323 7.01 -32.24 5.86
CA LYS A 323 5.58 -32.57 5.86
C LYS A 323 5.35 -33.61 6.96
N ARG A 324 4.35 -33.37 7.82
CA ARG A 324 4.09 -34.21 9.01
C ARG A 324 3.49 -35.59 8.68
N ASP A 325 3.03 -35.82 7.45
CA ASP A 325 2.31 -37.02 7.06
C ASP A 325 2.80 -37.56 5.71
N SER A 326 3.98 -38.19 5.69
CA SER A 326 4.31 -39.31 4.80
C SER A 326 5.74 -39.80 5.09
N ASP A 327 5.86 -41.05 5.53
CA ASP A 327 7.10 -41.82 5.39
C ASP A 327 7.48 -41.91 3.90
N ALA A 328 8.79 -41.85 3.64
CA ALA A 328 9.50 -41.95 2.36
C ALA A 328 9.73 -40.63 1.59
N ASP A 329 11.02 -40.31 1.47
CA ASP A 329 11.66 -39.28 0.64
C ASP A 329 11.39 -37.82 1.01
N ALA A 330 12.02 -37.36 2.08
CA ALA A 330 12.43 -35.95 2.17
C ALA A 330 13.26 -35.65 0.91
N CYS A 331 12.66 -34.97 -0.07
CA CYS A 331 13.38 -34.48 -1.24
C CYS A 331 14.49 -33.55 -0.73
N GLU A 332 15.71 -34.05 -0.60
CA GLU A 332 16.90 -33.25 -0.30
C GLU A 332 17.22 -32.42 -1.55
N PHE A 333 16.63 -31.24 -1.63
CA PHE A 333 16.99 -30.27 -2.66
C PHE A 333 18.40 -29.74 -2.38
N PRO A 334 19.26 -29.60 -3.42
CA PRO A 334 20.57 -28.98 -3.26
C PRO A 334 20.43 -27.57 -2.64
N ILE A 335 21.32 -27.23 -1.70
CA ILE A 335 21.24 -25.95 -0.99
C ILE A 335 21.45 -24.78 -1.95
N GLU A 336 22.23 -24.98 -3.02
CA GLU A 336 22.45 -24.03 -4.10
C GLU A 336 21.15 -23.72 -4.85
N PHE A 337 20.32 -24.75 -5.07
CA PHE A 337 19.00 -24.57 -5.66
C PHE A 337 18.11 -23.74 -4.73
N LEU A 338 18.05 -24.08 -3.44
CA LEU A 338 17.27 -23.32 -2.46
C LEU A 338 17.71 -21.85 -2.37
N ASN A 339 19.02 -21.61 -2.37
CA ASN A 339 19.62 -20.28 -2.34
C ASN A 339 19.33 -19.47 -3.61
N SER A 340 19.14 -20.14 -4.76
CA SER A 340 18.82 -19.49 -6.04
C SER A 340 17.36 -19.04 -6.14
N ILE A 341 16.49 -19.52 -5.26
CA ILE A 341 15.06 -19.18 -5.28
C ILE A 341 14.89 -17.71 -4.83
N ASP A 342 14.44 -16.89 -5.77
CA ASP A 342 14.02 -15.50 -5.55
C ASP A 342 12.51 -15.39 -5.75
N ILE A 343 11.80 -15.01 -4.68
CA ILE A 343 10.35 -14.96 -4.64
C ILE A 343 9.91 -13.55 -4.21
N ASN A 344 8.86 -13.04 -4.85
CA ASN A 344 8.29 -11.75 -4.52
C ASN A 344 7.94 -11.64 -3.03
N ASN A 345 8.36 -10.54 -2.38
CA ASN A 345 8.18 -10.31 -0.93
C ASN A 345 8.82 -11.36 -0.01
N PHE A 346 9.74 -12.16 -0.54
CA PHE A 346 10.60 -13.06 0.23
C PHE A 346 12.01 -12.45 0.32
N PRO A 347 12.71 -12.55 1.47
CA PRO A 347 14.07 -12.03 1.56
C PRO A 347 15.02 -12.73 0.58
N SER A 348 15.93 -11.98 -0.04
CA SER A 348 16.96 -12.55 -0.91
C SER A 348 17.95 -13.40 -0.11
N HIS A 349 18.52 -14.44 -0.73
CA HIS A 349 19.56 -15.23 -0.10
C HIS A 349 20.78 -14.37 0.23
N LYS A 350 21.28 -13.63 -0.77
CA LYS A 350 22.37 -12.66 -0.62
C LYS A 350 21.78 -11.26 -0.42
N LEU A 351 21.92 -10.71 0.78
CA LEU A 351 21.50 -9.36 1.11
C LEU A 351 22.73 -8.48 1.34
N HIS A 352 23.06 -7.65 0.36
CA HIS A 352 24.14 -6.67 0.44
C HIS A 352 23.59 -5.31 0.88
N LEU A 353 24.16 -4.70 1.91
CA LEU A 353 23.73 -3.43 2.47
C LEU A 353 24.92 -2.52 2.77
N LYS A 354 24.68 -1.21 2.69
CA LYS A 354 25.63 -0.15 3.02
C LYS A 354 25.05 0.75 4.11
N VAL A 355 25.90 1.29 4.98
CA VAL A 355 25.49 2.33 5.94
C VAL A 355 24.98 3.54 5.16
N GLY A 356 23.83 4.09 5.56
CA GLY A 356 23.16 5.20 4.88
C GLY A 356 22.22 4.80 3.74
N CYS A 357 22.16 3.53 3.32
CA CYS A 357 21.23 3.13 2.28
C CYS A 357 19.77 3.06 2.79
N PRO A 358 18.78 3.43 1.95
CA PRO A 358 17.37 3.20 2.27
C PRO A 358 17.01 1.72 2.12
N ILE A 359 16.28 1.20 3.09
CA ILE A 359 15.73 -0.15 3.12
C ILE A 359 14.23 -0.11 3.36
N ILE A 360 13.52 -1.18 3.03
CA ILE A 360 12.09 -1.35 3.29
C ILE A 360 11.84 -2.71 3.95
N LEU A 361 11.00 -2.71 4.98
CA LEU A 361 10.59 -3.94 5.66
C LEU A 361 9.66 -4.77 4.77
N LEU A 362 9.86 -6.09 4.76
CA LEU A 362 9.07 -7.06 3.99
C LEU A 362 7.96 -7.73 4.81
N ARG A 363 8.01 -7.61 6.14
CA ARG A 363 7.11 -8.27 7.08
C ARG A 363 6.75 -7.33 8.22
N ASN A 364 5.59 -7.56 8.81
CA ASN A 364 5.22 -6.93 10.07
C ASN A 364 6.05 -7.56 11.20
N LEU A 365 6.84 -6.74 11.91
CA LEU A 365 7.61 -7.15 13.08
C LEU A 365 6.97 -6.64 14.37
N CYS A 366 6.68 -5.35 14.40
CA CYS A 366 6.01 -4.69 15.51
C CYS A 366 5.23 -3.49 14.99
N THR A 367 3.94 -3.70 14.71
CA THR A 367 3.10 -2.68 14.06
C THR A 367 2.86 -1.46 14.96
N SER A 368 2.78 -1.66 16.28
CA SER A 368 2.66 -0.58 17.26
C SER A 368 3.87 0.35 17.31
N GLU A 369 5.02 -0.13 16.85
CA GLU A 369 6.29 0.60 16.82
C GLU A 369 6.61 1.16 15.42
N GLY A 370 5.68 1.02 14.47
CA GLY A 370 5.86 1.44 13.07
C GLY A 370 6.63 0.45 12.20
N MET A 371 6.98 -0.73 12.71
CA MET A 371 7.72 -1.78 11.97
C MET A 371 6.76 -2.70 11.21
N CYS A 372 6.13 -2.14 10.18
CA CYS A 372 5.20 -2.83 9.29
C CYS A 372 5.87 -3.19 7.94
N ASN A 373 5.29 -4.13 7.21
CA ASN A 373 5.61 -4.37 5.81
C ASN A 373 5.38 -3.07 5.01
N GLY A 374 6.40 -2.66 4.26
CA GLY A 374 6.42 -1.42 3.50
C GLY A 374 7.04 -0.23 4.23
N THR A 375 7.31 -0.30 5.55
CA THR A 375 7.99 0.79 6.27
C THR A 375 9.38 1.00 5.68
N ARG A 376 9.67 2.23 5.24
CA ARG A 376 10.99 2.64 4.76
C ARG A 376 11.86 3.14 5.90
N LEU A 377 13.09 2.64 5.97
CA LEU A 377 14.09 2.99 6.96
C LEU A 377 15.42 3.35 6.31
N ILE A 378 16.26 4.08 7.02
CA ILE A 378 17.66 4.30 6.66
C ILE A 378 18.56 3.45 7.56
N VAL A 379 19.56 2.80 6.99
CA VAL A 379 20.55 2.02 7.75
C VAL A 379 21.49 2.97 8.49
N LEU A 380 21.60 2.81 9.81
CA LEU A 380 22.54 3.57 10.64
C LEU A 380 23.79 2.74 10.97
N GLU A 381 23.62 1.45 11.24
CA GLU A 381 24.72 0.57 11.64
C GLU A 381 24.40 -0.87 11.24
N LEU A 382 25.40 -1.56 10.69
CA LEU A 382 25.32 -2.95 10.26
C LEU A 382 26.06 -3.83 11.27
N LYS A 383 25.33 -4.72 11.97
CA LYS A 383 25.92 -5.69 12.91
C LYS A 383 25.64 -7.12 12.45
N THR A 384 26.36 -8.08 13.01
CA THR A 384 26.23 -9.50 12.66
C THR A 384 24.82 -10.05 12.92
N ARG A 385 24.16 -9.63 14.02
CA ARG A 385 22.87 -10.20 14.47
C ARG A 385 21.68 -9.25 14.36
N CYS A 386 21.91 -7.96 14.15
CA CYS A 386 20.85 -6.97 13.99
C CYS A 386 21.28 -5.85 13.04
N ILE A 387 20.29 -5.20 12.42
CA ILE A 387 20.50 -3.96 11.67
C ILE A 387 19.90 -2.83 12.51
N LYS A 388 20.70 -1.82 12.82
CA LYS A 388 20.20 -0.59 13.45
C LYS A 388 19.74 0.34 12.33
N ALA A 389 18.46 0.66 12.33
CA ALA A 389 17.85 1.49 11.31
C ALA A 389 16.95 2.56 11.93
N GLN A 390 16.63 3.60 11.16
CA GLN A 390 15.75 4.66 11.59
C GLN A 390 14.59 4.84 10.62
N ILE A 391 13.37 4.97 11.15
CA ILE A 391 12.16 5.15 10.33
C ILE A 391 12.18 6.53 9.64
N MET A 392 12.00 6.53 8.32
CA MET A 392 12.07 7.75 7.50
C MET A 392 10.75 8.54 7.49
N ASN A 393 9.61 7.84 7.40
CA ASN A 393 8.29 8.43 7.14
C ASN A 393 7.22 7.93 8.14
N GLY A 394 6.09 8.63 8.20
CA GLY A 394 4.92 8.23 9.01
C GLY A 394 4.93 8.76 10.45
N SER A 395 3.98 8.29 11.25
CA SER A 395 3.79 8.68 12.67
C SER A 395 4.99 8.36 13.56
N HIS A 396 5.76 7.32 13.22
CA HIS A 396 6.96 6.89 13.95
C HIS A 396 8.26 7.45 13.35
N LYS A 397 8.20 8.53 12.57
CA LYS A 397 9.36 9.18 11.97
C LYS A 397 10.41 9.53 13.03
N ASN A 398 11.70 9.33 12.71
CA ASN A 398 12.88 9.50 13.59
C ASN A 398 13.11 8.36 14.59
N LYS A 399 12.18 7.41 14.74
CA LYS A 399 12.36 6.32 15.70
C LYS A 399 13.48 5.38 15.24
N ILE A 400 14.42 5.12 16.14
CA ILE A 400 15.49 4.13 15.93
C ILE A 400 14.94 2.75 16.32
N VAL A 401 15.15 1.78 15.45
CA VAL A 401 14.70 0.40 15.63
C VAL A 401 15.84 -0.57 15.33
N TYR A 402 15.75 -1.76 15.92
CA TYR A 402 16.67 -2.86 15.67
C TYR A 402 15.93 -3.98 14.94
N ILE A 403 16.42 -4.34 13.76
CA ILE A 403 15.80 -5.35 12.91
C ILE A 403 16.57 -6.67 13.12
N PRO A 404 15.95 -7.72 13.70
CA PRO A 404 16.55 -9.03 13.82
C PRO A 404 16.34 -9.86 12.54
N ARG A 405 17.07 -10.97 12.42
CA ARG A 405 16.75 -12.01 11.43
C ARG A 405 15.46 -12.73 11.81
N THR A 406 14.61 -12.97 10.83
CA THR A 406 13.36 -13.74 10.99
C THR A 406 13.33 -14.92 10.05
N THR A 407 12.69 -16.02 10.49
CA THR A 407 12.40 -17.14 9.60
C THR A 407 11.13 -16.84 8.83
N THR A 408 11.24 -16.79 7.51
CA THR A 408 10.10 -16.62 6.61
C THR A 408 9.79 -17.97 5.97
N ILE A 409 8.52 -18.37 6.01
CA ILE A 409 8.04 -19.60 5.38
C ILE A 409 7.26 -19.19 4.13
N HIS A 410 7.55 -19.86 3.01
CA HIS A 410 6.84 -19.71 1.76
C HIS A 410 6.27 -21.05 1.32
N ASP A 411 4.96 -21.08 1.07
CA ASP A 411 4.25 -22.27 0.62
C ASP A 411 4.55 -22.49 -0.87
N GLY A 412 5.22 -23.59 -1.20
CA GLY A 412 5.72 -23.85 -2.55
C GLY A 412 4.65 -23.88 -3.63
N GLU A 413 3.41 -24.26 -3.27
CA GLU A 413 2.30 -24.42 -4.21
C GLU A 413 2.01 -23.15 -5.02
N GLN A 414 2.22 -21.96 -4.45
CA GLN A 414 1.99 -20.69 -5.15
C GLN A 414 2.97 -20.44 -6.30
N ASN A 415 4.15 -21.06 -6.26
CA ASN A 415 5.21 -20.92 -7.26
C ASN A 415 5.59 -22.26 -7.92
N ASN A 416 4.68 -23.25 -7.88
CA ASN A 416 4.91 -24.60 -8.42
C ASN A 416 6.10 -25.36 -7.78
N TYR A 417 6.48 -25.05 -6.55
CA TYR A 417 7.45 -25.84 -5.80
C TYR A 417 6.74 -26.92 -4.97
N PRO A 418 7.21 -28.17 -4.96
CA PRO A 418 6.56 -29.26 -4.21
C PRO A 418 6.80 -29.21 -2.69
N PHE A 419 7.48 -28.18 -2.19
CA PHE A 419 7.97 -28.06 -0.82
C PHE A 419 7.73 -26.66 -0.25
N GLU A 420 7.66 -26.55 1.09
CA GLU A 420 7.66 -25.25 1.76
C GLU A 420 9.10 -24.78 2.03
N LEU A 421 9.47 -23.61 1.52
CA LEU A 421 10.78 -23.01 1.72
C LEU A 421 10.80 -22.22 3.02
N ARG A 422 11.74 -22.52 3.91
CA ARG A 422 12.04 -21.75 5.13
C ARG A 422 13.36 -21.00 4.95
N ARG A 423 13.32 -19.68 4.99
CA ARG A 423 14.52 -18.82 4.88
C ARG A 423 14.68 -17.96 6.12
N ARG A 424 15.81 -18.11 6.82
CA ARG A 424 16.19 -17.22 7.94
C ARG A 424 17.11 -16.11 7.44
N GLN A 425 16.56 -14.90 7.35
CA GLN A 425 17.25 -13.71 6.86
C GLN A 425 16.67 -12.45 7.52
N PHE A 426 17.34 -11.31 7.39
CA PHE A 426 16.71 -10.02 7.71
C PHE A 426 15.54 -9.75 6.77
N PRO A 427 14.34 -9.40 7.28
CA PRO A 427 13.15 -9.19 6.45
C PRO A 427 13.16 -7.80 5.82
N VAL A 428 14.23 -7.46 5.11
CA VAL A 428 14.45 -6.15 4.48
C VAL A 428 14.94 -6.32 3.05
N GLN A 429 14.71 -5.30 2.23
CA GLN A 429 15.31 -5.15 0.92
C GLN A 429 15.74 -3.69 0.73
N VAL A 430 16.68 -3.42 -0.16
CA VAL A 430 17.07 -2.05 -0.55
C VAL A 430 15.87 -1.32 -1.18
N ALA A 431 15.75 -0.02 -0.94
CA ALA A 431 14.54 0.74 -1.23
C ALA A 431 14.79 2.15 -1.79
N PHE A 432 15.72 2.27 -2.74
CA PHE A 432 15.76 3.41 -3.64
C PHE A 432 14.57 3.34 -4.61
N ALA A 433 14.47 2.21 -5.31
CA ALA A 433 13.33 1.87 -6.13
C ALA A 433 12.34 0.95 -5.38
N MET A 434 11.06 1.05 -5.74
CA MET A 434 10.02 0.10 -5.33
C MET A 434 9.01 -0.10 -6.45
N THR A 435 8.20 -1.15 -6.36
CA THR A 435 7.15 -1.35 -7.37
C THR A 435 6.03 -0.34 -7.17
N ILE A 436 5.34 0.03 -8.26
CA ILE A 436 4.16 0.91 -8.20
C ILE A 436 3.11 0.34 -7.23
N HIS A 437 2.93 -0.99 -7.21
CA HIS A 437 2.08 -1.70 -6.24
C HIS A 437 2.43 -1.38 -4.78
N LYS A 438 3.72 -1.36 -4.43
CA LYS A 438 4.15 -1.04 -3.06
C LYS A 438 4.03 0.44 -2.73
N ALA A 439 4.06 1.32 -3.72
CA ALA A 439 3.94 2.76 -3.51
C ALA A 439 2.50 3.21 -3.23
N GLN A 440 1.48 2.39 -3.53
CA GLN A 440 0.09 2.70 -3.23
C GLN A 440 -0.11 2.99 -1.73
N GLY A 441 -0.87 4.05 -1.41
CA GLY A 441 -1.06 4.54 -0.04
C GLY A 441 0.13 5.33 0.55
N GLN A 442 1.28 5.40 -0.12
CA GLN A 442 2.42 6.24 0.32
C GLN A 442 2.35 7.65 -0.27
N THR A 443 2.86 8.64 0.46
CA THR A 443 3.06 10.00 -0.05
C THR A 443 4.55 10.21 -0.30
N ILE A 444 4.93 10.52 -1.54
CA ILE A 444 6.33 10.65 -1.98
C ILE A 444 6.46 11.99 -2.71
N SER A 445 7.28 12.90 -2.20
CA SER A 445 7.34 14.26 -2.74
C SER A 445 7.94 14.31 -4.15
N HIS A 446 8.99 13.52 -4.42
CA HIS A 446 9.72 13.45 -5.68
C HIS A 446 9.77 12.01 -6.19
N VAL A 447 9.29 11.81 -7.41
CA VAL A 447 9.03 10.48 -7.98
C VAL A 447 9.67 10.37 -9.35
N GLY A 448 10.58 9.42 -9.51
CA GLY A 448 10.98 8.94 -10.82
C GLY A 448 10.12 7.74 -11.21
N VAL A 449 9.57 7.69 -12.42
CA VAL A 449 8.87 6.51 -12.93
C VAL A 449 9.65 5.94 -14.11
N TYR A 450 10.19 4.74 -13.93
CA TYR A 450 10.93 4.04 -14.99
C TYR A 450 10.07 2.92 -15.57
N LEU A 451 9.81 3.01 -16.88
CA LEU A 451 8.99 2.09 -17.65
C LEU A 451 9.83 1.49 -18.78
N PRO A 452 10.62 0.43 -18.53
CA PRO A 452 11.27 -0.31 -19.61
C PRO A 452 10.24 -1.01 -20.50
N GLU A 453 9.15 -1.46 -19.87
CA GLU A 453 7.93 -1.91 -20.50
C GLU A 453 6.75 -1.07 -19.98
N PRO A 454 5.66 -0.93 -20.77
CA PRO A 454 4.45 -0.27 -20.31
C PRO A 454 3.85 -0.91 -19.06
N VAL A 455 3.04 -0.14 -18.33
CA VAL A 455 2.21 -0.68 -17.26
C VAL A 455 1.22 -1.72 -17.80
N PHE A 456 0.86 -2.69 -16.95
CA PHE A 456 0.07 -3.86 -17.35
C PHE A 456 -1.22 -4.05 -16.55
N SER A 457 -1.44 -3.24 -15.52
CA SER A 457 -2.56 -3.41 -14.59
C SER A 457 -3.40 -2.14 -14.48
N HIS A 458 -4.69 -2.32 -14.20
CA HIS A 458 -5.65 -1.26 -13.95
C HIS A 458 -5.10 -0.22 -12.98
N GLY A 459 -5.19 1.06 -13.35
CA GLY A 459 -4.89 2.17 -12.44
C GLY A 459 -3.42 2.29 -12.04
N GLN A 460 -2.53 1.44 -12.59
CA GLN A 460 -1.11 1.42 -12.21
C GLN A 460 -0.41 2.72 -12.60
N LEU A 461 -0.66 3.25 -13.81
CA LEU A 461 -0.11 4.54 -14.21
C LEU A 461 -0.65 5.68 -13.35
N TYR A 462 -1.98 5.69 -13.11
CA TYR A 462 -2.62 6.67 -12.23
C TYR A 462 -1.99 6.67 -10.83
N VAL A 463 -1.79 5.50 -10.22
CA VAL A 463 -1.16 5.38 -8.89
C VAL A 463 0.24 5.95 -8.89
N ALA A 464 1.06 5.65 -9.92
CA ALA A 464 2.42 6.17 -10.04
C ALA A 464 2.44 7.71 -10.12
N MET A 465 1.55 8.28 -10.93
CA MET A 465 1.44 9.74 -11.10
C MET A 465 0.90 10.43 -9.85
N SER A 466 -0.10 9.84 -9.21
CA SER A 466 -0.77 10.41 -8.04
C SER A 466 0.12 10.43 -6.79
N ARG A 467 1.31 9.81 -6.83
CA ARG A 467 2.27 9.85 -5.71
C ARG A 467 2.92 11.22 -5.58
N ALA A 468 3.20 11.88 -6.70
CA ALA A 468 3.85 13.18 -6.73
C ALA A 468 2.88 14.29 -6.31
N GLN A 469 3.38 15.26 -5.55
CA GLN A 469 2.57 16.39 -5.06
C GLN A 469 2.46 17.53 -6.09
N ALA A 470 3.36 17.58 -7.07
CA ALA A 470 3.41 18.61 -8.09
C ALA A 470 4.01 18.04 -9.38
N LYS A 471 3.63 18.62 -10.53
CA LYS A 471 4.12 18.24 -11.86
C LYS A 471 5.65 18.27 -11.96
N GLY A 472 6.29 19.29 -11.36
CA GLY A 472 7.75 19.43 -11.36
C GLY A 472 8.49 18.34 -10.59
N ASN A 473 7.80 17.59 -9.74
CA ASN A 473 8.42 16.56 -8.90
C ASN A 473 8.24 15.15 -9.46
N ILE A 474 7.71 14.99 -10.67
CA ILE A 474 7.60 13.70 -11.33
C ILE A 474 8.33 13.71 -12.67
N LYS A 475 9.09 12.65 -12.93
CA LYS A 475 9.77 12.42 -14.21
C LYS A 475 9.57 10.98 -14.66
N PHE A 476 9.33 10.82 -15.96
CA PHE A 476 9.18 9.53 -16.63
C PHE A 476 10.40 9.25 -17.49
N LEU A 477 10.87 8.00 -17.44
CA LEU A 477 11.79 7.46 -18.43
C LEU A 477 11.14 6.21 -19.02
N VAL A 478 10.84 6.24 -20.33
CA VAL A 478 10.14 5.15 -21.03
C VAL A 478 11.06 4.61 -22.11
N ALA A 479 11.61 3.40 -21.93
CA ALA A 479 12.65 2.89 -22.81
C ALA A 479 12.16 2.62 -24.24
N ASN A 480 10.92 2.13 -24.36
CA ASN A 480 10.28 1.80 -25.64
C ASN A 480 9.06 2.70 -25.89
N GLY A 481 9.20 3.99 -25.58
CA GLY A 481 8.12 4.97 -25.66
C GLY A 481 8.07 5.77 -26.95
N GLN A 482 9.14 5.76 -27.76
CA GLN A 482 9.20 6.45 -29.04
C GLN A 482 8.78 5.51 -30.16
N TYR A 483 7.88 5.98 -31.03
CA TYR A 483 7.34 5.20 -32.15
C TYR A 483 7.62 5.94 -33.46
N GLU A 484 8.03 5.20 -34.48
CA GLU A 484 8.38 5.76 -35.78
C GLU A 484 7.17 6.47 -36.41
N GLY A 485 7.35 7.71 -36.85
CA GLY A 485 6.26 8.53 -37.41
C GLY A 485 5.37 9.25 -36.39
N LEU A 486 5.50 8.97 -35.08
CA LEU A 486 4.72 9.61 -34.03
C LEU A 486 5.57 10.53 -33.14
N PRO A 487 5.22 11.82 -33.00
CA PRO A 487 5.96 12.73 -32.14
C PRO A 487 5.65 12.45 -30.66
N GLY A 488 6.68 12.42 -29.83
CA GLY A 488 6.58 12.34 -28.37
C GLY A 488 6.86 10.96 -27.79
N ILE A 489 6.51 10.80 -26.51
CA ILE A 489 6.75 9.56 -25.74
C ILE A 489 5.40 8.99 -25.32
N TYR A 490 5.18 7.72 -25.61
CA TYR A 490 3.92 7.02 -25.39
C TYR A 490 4.07 5.90 -24.37
N THR A 491 3.01 5.65 -23.61
CA THR A 491 2.91 4.51 -22.70
C THR A 491 1.45 4.07 -22.59
N LYS A 492 1.22 2.88 -22.00
CA LYS A 492 -0.14 2.39 -21.77
C LYS A 492 -0.76 3.05 -20.55
N ASN A 493 -2.06 3.32 -20.61
CA ASN A 493 -2.93 3.64 -19.49
C ASN A 493 -4.05 2.60 -19.42
N VAL A 494 -3.85 1.56 -18.62
CA VAL A 494 -4.83 0.47 -18.47
C VAL A 494 -5.90 0.92 -17.48
N VAL A 495 -7.14 1.07 -17.96
CA VAL A 495 -8.31 1.43 -17.16
C VAL A 495 -9.46 0.50 -17.54
N TYR A 496 -10.09 -0.09 -16.54
CA TYR A 496 -11.27 -0.94 -16.68
C TYR A 496 -12.46 -0.08 -16.32
N GLN A 497 -13.29 0.27 -17.29
CA GLN A 497 -14.40 1.18 -17.08
C GLN A 497 -15.45 0.58 -16.15
N GLU A 498 -15.62 -0.74 -16.22
CA GLU A 498 -16.50 -1.53 -15.34
C GLU A 498 -16.08 -1.48 -13.87
N ALA A 499 -14.82 -1.16 -13.58
CA ALA A 499 -14.37 -0.95 -12.20
C ALA A 499 -14.74 0.45 -11.68
N LEU A 500 -15.00 1.42 -12.57
CA LEU A 500 -15.31 2.80 -12.23
C LEU A 500 -16.82 3.04 -12.08
N GLU A 501 -17.64 2.33 -12.85
CA GLU A 501 -19.11 2.25 -12.74
C GLU A 501 -19.56 1.57 -11.44
#